data_AF-A0A7Y3L1G8-F1
#
_entry.id   AF-A0A7Y3L1G8-F1
#
_cell.length_a   1.000
_cell.length_b   1.000
_cell.length_c   1.000
_cell.angle_alpha   90.00
_cell.angle_beta   90.00
_cell.angle_gamma   90.00
#
_symmetry.space_group_name_H-M   'P 1'
#
loop_
_entity.id
_entity.type
_entity.pdbx_description
1 polymer ?
#
loop_
_entity_poly.entity_id
_entity_poly.type
_entity_poly.pdbx_seq_one_letter_code
_entity_poly.pdbx_strand_id
1 'polypeptide(L)'
;MKKILLCAALPSLAALAACRSKPAPASQTPEVAFAPPAGRRAFALSLDKSQTRFLSPGDAVEIDVLVETPRADGASVSRTETLASRAEVLRVEGDWSDDDGLVQLALSPQEVEYAALAVQREDRIFLNKLADRPALTPLADPPKAELAPGMRGLSALVDPDQEEFLDPGDRVDVIVAARGGKAGGKSESSAATLLQDALVLESEPAQGHEEWATVQLMLTPPQASELARALAAEDDLTLAARAPGDRATAPVEPAKMSRKFGTAAERGSPRS
;
A
#
# COMPACT_ATOMS: atom_id res chain seq x y z
N MET A 1 1.74 -69.23 35.14
CA MET A 1 2.95 -69.74 34.45
C MET A 1 3.33 -68.76 33.34
N LYS A 2 4.63 -68.48 33.24
CA LYS A 2 5.36 -67.57 32.32
C LYS A 2 4.90 -67.61 30.85
N LYS A 3 4.91 -66.46 30.15
CA LYS A 3 5.77 -66.14 28.97
C LYS A 3 5.38 -64.78 28.35
N ILE A 4 6.22 -63.75 28.47
CA ILE A 4 7.31 -63.30 27.56
C ILE A 4 6.83 -62.17 26.62
N LEU A 5 7.37 -60.98 26.88
CA LEU A 5 7.42 -59.78 26.05
C LEU A 5 8.00 -60.06 24.65
N LEU A 6 7.46 -59.41 23.63
CA LEU A 6 8.20 -59.09 22.41
C LEU A 6 7.99 -57.60 22.08
N CYS A 7 8.92 -56.77 22.56
CA CYS A 7 9.09 -55.39 22.08
C CYS A 7 9.88 -55.46 20.76
N ALA A 8 9.25 -55.07 19.65
CA ALA A 8 9.96 -54.77 18.41
C ALA A 8 10.36 -53.29 18.44
N ALA A 9 11.65 -53.04 18.56
CA ALA A 9 12.24 -51.72 18.41
C ALA A 9 12.30 -51.35 16.93
N LEU A 10 11.63 -50.25 16.56
CA LEU A 10 11.82 -49.58 15.28
C LEU A 10 13.04 -48.66 15.36
N PRO A 11 13.96 -48.67 14.37
CA PRO A 11 15.05 -47.70 14.32
C PRO A 11 14.53 -46.32 13.93
N SER A 12 14.84 -45.33 14.76
CA SER A 12 14.61 -43.92 14.52
C SER A 12 15.48 -43.43 13.36
N LEU A 13 14.86 -43.06 12.25
CA LEU A 13 15.48 -42.35 11.14
C LEU A 13 15.69 -40.89 11.54
N ALA A 14 16.88 -40.59 12.07
CA ALA A 14 17.35 -39.23 12.26
C ALA A 14 17.65 -38.62 10.88
N ALA A 15 16.68 -37.90 10.33
CA ALA A 15 16.88 -37.01 9.20
C ALA A 15 17.68 -35.80 9.67
N LEU A 16 18.98 -35.78 9.37
CA LEU A 16 19.82 -34.59 9.42
C LEU A 16 19.30 -33.60 8.37
N ALA A 17 18.39 -32.72 8.80
CA ALA A 17 18.03 -31.52 8.07
C ALA A 17 19.29 -30.63 7.99
N ALA A 18 19.96 -30.67 6.84
CA ALA A 18 21.00 -29.72 6.51
C ALA A 18 20.32 -28.35 6.36
N CYS A 19 20.35 -27.53 7.42
CA CYS A 19 20.03 -26.12 7.36
C CYS A 19 21.00 -25.45 6.37
N ARG A 20 20.59 -25.30 5.11
CA ARG A 20 21.24 -24.38 4.18
C ARG A 20 21.04 -23.00 4.75
N SER A 21 22.09 -22.39 5.29
CA SER A 21 22.09 -20.97 5.63
C SER A 21 21.71 -20.19 4.38
N LYS A 22 20.59 -19.46 4.43
CA LYS A 22 20.16 -18.52 3.39
C LYS A 22 21.37 -17.63 3.05
N PRO A 23 21.81 -17.56 1.78
CA PRO A 23 22.93 -16.71 1.41
C PRO A 23 22.61 -15.27 1.86
N ALA A 24 23.55 -14.65 2.55
CA ALA A 24 23.42 -13.24 2.91
C ALA A 24 23.16 -12.44 1.63
N PRO A 25 22.14 -11.56 1.61
CA PRO A 25 21.84 -10.78 0.42
C PRO A 25 23.11 -10.02 -0.01
N ALA A 26 23.42 -10.11 -1.30
CA ALA A 26 24.54 -9.37 -1.89
C ALA A 26 24.42 -7.91 -1.47
N SER A 27 25.54 -7.28 -1.09
CA SER A 27 25.58 -5.88 -0.68
C SER A 27 25.09 -4.99 -1.83
N GLN A 28 23.79 -4.76 -1.87
CA GLN A 28 23.17 -3.80 -2.77
C GLN A 28 23.69 -2.43 -2.34
N THR A 29 24.23 -1.67 -3.30
CA THR A 29 24.54 -0.25 -3.10
C THR A 29 23.28 0.38 -2.50
N PRO A 30 23.35 1.11 -1.38
CA PRO A 30 22.16 1.63 -0.72
C PRO A 30 21.35 2.40 -1.75
N GLU A 31 20.15 1.90 -2.01
CA GLU A 31 19.26 2.52 -2.97
C GLU A 31 18.97 3.93 -2.47
N VAL A 32 19.18 4.94 -3.32
CA VAL A 32 19.02 6.32 -2.91
C VAL A 32 17.53 6.58 -2.71
N ALA A 33 17.09 6.58 -1.46
CA ALA A 33 15.75 7.00 -1.08
C ALA A 33 15.64 8.52 -1.15
N PHE A 34 14.52 9.01 -1.68
CA PHE A 34 14.21 10.44 -1.70
C PHE A 34 13.04 10.77 -0.77
N ALA A 35 13.12 11.94 -0.13
CA ALA A 35 11.99 12.49 0.59
C ALA A 35 10.92 12.97 -0.41
N PRO A 36 9.62 12.75 -0.14
CA PRO A 36 8.59 13.39 -0.94
C PRO A 36 8.72 14.92 -0.83
N PRO A 37 8.44 15.69 -1.91
CA PRO A 37 8.38 17.14 -1.84
C PRO A 37 7.34 17.63 -0.82
N ALA A 38 7.54 18.84 -0.29
CA ALA A 38 6.59 19.44 0.65
C ALA A 38 5.17 19.49 0.08
N GLY A 39 4.17 19.06 0.87
CA GLY A 39 2.77 18.98 0.44
C GLY A 39 2.44 17.76 -0.42
N ARG A 40 3.42 16.91 -0.75
CA ARG A 40 3.18 15.58 -1.33
C ARG A 40 3.31 14.49 -0.26
N ARG A 41 2.93 13.28 -0.63
CA ARG A 41 2.92 12.07 0.17
C ARG A 41 3.62 10.97 -0.61
N ALA A 42 4.44 10.21 0.06
CA ALA A 42 5.04 9.00 -0.46
C ALA A 42 4.03 7.86 -0.35
N PHE A 43 3.67 7.25 -1.48
CA PHE A 43 2.69 6.19 -1.59
C PHE A 43 3.32 4.97 -2.27
N ALA A 44 3.17 3.80 -1.65
CA ALA A 44 3.73 2.54 -2.14
C ALA A 44 2.75 1.86 -3.10
N LEU A 45 3.28 1.27 -4.17
CA LEU A 45 2.53 0.48 -5.14
C LEU A 45 3.31 -0.76 -5.54
N SER A 46 2.68 -1.93 -5.40
CA SER A 46 3.11 -3.13 -6.10
C SER A 46 2.68 -3.06 -7.58
N LEU A 47 3.63 -3.30 -8.49
CA LEU A 47 3.43 -3.24 -9.94
C LEU A 47 4.14 -4.40 -10.62
N ASP A 48 3.64 -4.81 -11.78
CA ASP A 48 4.32 -5.80 -12.62
C ASP A 48 5.80 -5.43 -12.82
N LYS A 49 6.71 -6.40 -12.66
CA LYS A 49 8.16 -6.22 -12.85
C LYS A 49 8.53 -5.63 -14.22
N SER A 50 7.67 -5.84 -15.21
CA SER A 50 7.83 -5.27 -16.55
C SER A 50 7.73 -3.74 -16.58
N GLN A 51 6.99 -3.12 -15.65
CA GLN A 51 6.88 -1.67 -15.49
C GLN A 51 8.03 -1.12 -14.63
N THR A 52 8.35 -1.77 -13.52
CA THR A 52 9.34 -1.28 -12.54
C THR A 52 10.77 -1.28 -13.07
N ARG A 53 11.14 -2.26 -13.91
CA ARG A 53 12.50 -2.39 -14.48
C ARG A 53 13.02 -1.18 -15.28
N PHE A 54 12.13 -0.27 -15.69
CA PHE A 54 12.50 0.92 -16.47
C PHE A 54 12.51 2.20 -15.64
N LEU A 55 12.11 2.10 -14.38
CA LEU A 55 12.05 3.19 -13.43
C LEU A 55 13.36 3.25 -12.64
N SER A 56 13.67 4.44 -12.18
CA SER A 56 14.78 4.69 -11.27
C SER A 56 14.34 5.77 -10.29
N PRO A 57 14.82 5.73 -9.04
CA PRO A 57 14.64 6.84 -8.11
C PRO A 57 15.03 8.18 -8.76
N GLY A 58 14.16 9.18 -8.63
CA GLY A 58 14.31 10.50 -9.26
C GLY A 58 13.72 10.64 -10.67
N ASP A 59 13.13 9.61 -11.26
CA ASP A 59 12.36 9.76 -12.49
C ASP A 59 11.01 10.44 -12.23
N ALA A 60 10.46 11.12 -13.24
CA ALA A 60 9.06 11.55 -13.24
C ALA A 60 8.21 10.60 -14.07
N VAL A 61 6.99 10.34 -13.61
CA VAL A 61 6.02 9.47 -14.29
C VAL A 61 4.65 10.14 -14.35
N GLU A 62 3.88 9.83 -15.39
CA GLU A 62 2.43 9.99 -15.41
C GLU A 62 1.79 8.67 -14.97
N ILE A 63 0.75 8.75 -14.15
CA ILE A 63 0.04 7.59 -13.60
C ILE A 63 -1.33 7.51 -14.25
N ASP A 64 -1.56 6.42 -14.97
CA ASP A 64 -2.83 6.10 -15.59
C ASP A 64 -3.47 4.88 -14.92
N VAL A 65 -4.78 4.90 -14.74
CA VAL A 65 -5.56 3.78 -14.21
C VAL A 65 -6.53 3.30 -15.28
N LEU A 66 -6.53 2.00 -15.56
CA LEU A 66 -7.51 1.37 -16.42
C LEU A 66 -8.72 0.95 -15.60
N VAL A 67 -9.79 1.72 -15.74
CA VAL A 67 -11.06 1.48 -15.07
C VAL A 67 -11.93 0.59 -15.95
N GLU A 68 -12.23 -0.61 -15.46
CA GLU A 68 -13.17 -1.52 -16.12
C GLU A 68 -14.57 -1.36 -15.54
N THR A 69 -15.51 -0.97 -16.41
CA THR A 69 -16.92 -0.84 -16.05
C THR A 69 -17.72 -1.98 -16.69
N PRO A 70 -18.31 -2.89 -15.90
CA PRO A 70 -19.18 -3.93 -16.43
C PRO A 70 -20.47 -3.31 -16.99
N ARG A 71 -20.91 -3.80 -18.14
CA ARG A 71 -22.19 -3.47 -18.78
C ARG A 71 -23.25 -4.51 -18.44
N ALA A 72 -24.52 -4.13 -18.65
CA ALA A 72 -25.66 -4.99 -18.38
C ALA A 72 -25.75 -6.21 -19.33
N ASP A 73 -25.09 -6.15 -20.49
CA ASP A 73 -25.00 -7.23 -21.47
C ASP A 73 -23.89 -8.25 -21.15
N GLY A 74 -23.16 -8.06 -20.05
CA GLY A 74 -22.03 -8.90 -19.64
C GLY A 74 -20.69 -8.50 -20.27
N ALA A 75 -20.65 -7.52 -21.17
CA ALA A 75 -19.39 -6.96 -21.66
C ALA A 75 -18.78 -5.99 -20.64
N SER A 76 -17.49 -5.67 -20.78
CA SER A 76 -16.84 -4.59 -20.04
C SER A 76 -16.44 -3.45 -20.97
N VAL A 77 -16.43 -2.22 -20.45
CA VAL A 77 -15.80 -1.06 -21.09
C VAL A 77 -14.60 -0.68 -20.25
N SER A 78 -13.43 -0.74 -20.86
CA SER A 78 -12.21 -0.26 -20.24
C SER A 78 -11.97 1.19 -20.68
N ARG A 79 -11.72 2.08 -19.72
CA ARG A 79 -11.33 3.46 -19.94
C ARG A 79 -10.06 3.75 -19.17
N THR A 80 -9.09 4.39 -19.81
CA THR A 80 -7.92 4.92 -19.13
C THR A 80 -8.25 6.30 -18.55
N GLU A 81 -7.97 6.51 -17.27
CA GLU A 81 -8.08 7.79 -16.59
C GLU A 81 -6.73 8.15 -15.98
N THR A 82 -6.27 9.37 -16.21
CA THR A 82 -5.03 9.87 -15.62
C THR A 82 -5.28 10.23 -14.16
N LEU A 83 -4.62 9.51 -13.26
CA LEU A 83 -4.68 9.72 -11.82
C LEU A 83 -3.76 10.87 -11.42
N ALA A 84 -2.52 10.84 -11.91
CA ALA A 84 -1.54 11.89 -11.68
C ALA A 84 -0.82 12.21 -12.98
N SER A 85 -0.99 13.43 -13.48
CA SER A 85 -0.26 13.91 -14.67
C SER A 85 1.26 13.95 -14.45
N ARG A 86 1.68 14.01 -13.19
CA ARG A 86 3.07 13.99 -12.79
C ARG A 86 3.26 13.54 -11.34
N ALA A 87 3.96 12.43 -11.16
CA ALA A 87 4.46 11.93 -9.88
C ALA A 87 5.97 11.70 -9.96
N GLU A 88 6.67 11.89 -8.84
CA GLU A 88 8.09 11.61 -8.75
C GLU A 88 8.33 10.23 -8.14
N VAL A 89 9.23 9.45 -8.73
CA VAL A 89 9.64 8.14 -8.21
C VAL A 89 10.64 8.35 -7.07
N LEU A 90 10.29 7.92 -5.86
CA LEU A 90 11.10 8.10 -4.65
C LEU A 90 11.99 6.90 -4.36
N ARG A 91 11.48 5.68 -4.57
CA ARG A 91 12.15 4.38 -4.34
C ARG A 91 11.63 3.35 -5.35
N VAL A 92 12.45 2.38 -5.77
CA VAL A 92 12.10 1.29 -6.69
C VAL A 92 12.80 -0.02 -6.28
N GLU A 93 12.03 -0.93 -5.70
CA GLU A 93 12.53 -2.26 -5.37
C GLU A 93 12.12 -3.29 -6.44
N GLY A 94 13.05 -3.63 -7.32
CA GLY A 94 12.79 -4.48 -8.49
C GLY A 94 12.76 -6.00 -8.21
N ASP A 95 13.17 -6.44 -7.02
CA ASP A 95 13.30 -7.85 -6.64
C ASP A 95 12.43 -8.21 -5.42
N TRP A 96 11.30 -7.50 -5.24
CA TRP A 96 10.36 -7.73 -4.15
C TRP A 96 9.70 -9.12 -4.22
N SER A 97 9.18 -9.50 -5.40
CA SER A 97 8.63 -10.84 -5.65
C SER A 97 9.09 -11.38 -7.02
N ASP A 98 8.70 -12.61 -7.35
CA ASP A 98 9.08 -13.25 -8.62
C ASP A 98 8.53 -12.47 -9.84
N ASP A 99 7.35 -11.87 -9.71
CA ASP A 99 6.63 -11.22 -10.82
C ASP A 99 6.36 -9.72 -10.61
N ASP A 100 6.49 -9.21 -9.37
CA ASP A 100 6.21 -7.82 -9.01
C ASP A 100 7.45 -7.07 -8.54
N GLY A 101 7.45 -5.77 -8.78
CA GLY A 101 8.35 -4.82 -8.12
C GLY A 101 7.55 -3.78 -7.35
N LEU A 102 8.18 -3.21 -6.35
CA LEU A 102 7.58 -2.24 -5.46
C LEU A 102 8.10 -0.84 -5.79
N VAL A 103 7.21 0.15 -5.88
CA VAL A 103 7.56 1.54 -6.23
C VAL A 103 6.94 2.49 -5.22
N GLN A 104 7.74 3.45 -4.74
CA GLN A 104 7.24 4.55 -3.92
C GLN A 104 7.14 5.82 -4.77
N LEU A 105 5.97 6.45 -4.80
CA LEU A 105 5.68 7.64 -5.62
C LEU A 105 5.32 8.84 -4.74
N ALA A 106 5.74 10.04 -5.15
CA ALA A 106 5.28 11.28 -4.56
C ALA A 106 3.96 11.74 -5.21
N LEU A 107 2.89 11.75 -4.42
CA LEU A 107 1.52 12.09 -4.82
C LEU A 107 0.97 13.23 -3.96
N SER A 108 0.05 14.03 -4.49
CA SER A 108 -0.74 14.93 -3.65
C SER A 108 -1.68 14.13 -2.74
N PRO A 109 -2.18 14.69 -1.63
CA PRO A 109 -3.11 13.97 -0.74
C PRO A 109 -4.34 13.42 -1.47
N GLN A 110 -4.88 14.16 -2.43
CA GLN A 110 -6.03 13.72 -3.22
C GLN A 110 -5.65 12.57 -4.18
N GLU A 111 -4.48 12.65 -4.82
CA GLU A 111 -3.97 11.57 -5.69
C GLU A 111 -3.73 10.28 -4.89
N VAL A 112 -3.28 10.37 -3.64
CA VAL A 112 -3.14 9.22 -2.72
C VAL A 112 -4.49 8.55 -2.47
N GLU A 113 -5.55 9.31 -2.17
CA GLU A 113 -6.87 8.71 -1.96
C GLU A 113 -7.39 8.01 -3.22
N TYR A 114 -7.16 8.60 -4.40
CA TYR A 114 -7.49 7.95 -5.67
C TYR A 114 -6.66 6.68 -5.92
N ALA A 115 -5.37 6.69 -5.57
CA ALA A 115 -4.49 5.53 -5.73
C ALA A 115 -4.89 4.39 -4.79
N ALA A 116 -5.16 4.69 -3.52
CA ALA A 116 -5.68 3.72 -2.54
C ALA A 116 -6.99 3.09 -3.04
N LEU A 117 -7.88 3.90 -3.62
CA LEU A 117 -9.13 3.42 -4.18
C LEU A 117 -8.94 2.51 -5.41
N ALA A 118 -7.97 2.82 -6.27
CA ALA A 118 -7.63 2.01 -7.43
C ALA A 118 -7.05 0.64 -7.00
N VAL A 119 -6.14 0.64 -6.00
CA VAL A 119 -5.56 -0.57 -5.42
C VAL A 119 -6.64 -1.45 -4.78
N GLN A 120 -7.52 -0.88 -3.94
CA GLN A 120 -8.63 -1.60 -3.33
C GLN A 120 -9.53 -2.33 -4.35
N ARG A 121 -9.71 -1.69 -5.50
CA ARG A 121 -10.56 -2.17 -6.58
C ARG A 121 -9.86 -3.13 -7.53
N GLU A 122 -8.57 -3.36 -7.33
CA GLU A 122 -7.72 -4.12 -8.23
C GLU A 122 -7.73 -3.54 -9.66
N ASP A 123 -7.89 -2.21 -9.79
CA ASP A 123 -7.81 -1.53 -11.08
C ASP A 123 -6.35 -1.55 -11.57
N ARG A 124 -6.12 -1.73 -12.87
CA ARG A 124 -4.75 -1.83 -13.41
C ARG A 124 -4.11 -0.45 -13.48
N ILE A 125 -2.93 -0.30 -12.87
CA ILE A 125 -2.16 0.94 -12.85
C ILE A 125 -1.01 0.85 -13.87
N PHE A 126 -0.79 1.93 -14.60
CA PHE A 126 0.28 2.08 -15.57
C PHE A 126 1.13 3.30 -15.25
N LEU A 127 2.45 3.13 -15.28
CA LEU A 127 3.41 4.22 -15.13
C LEU A 127 4.05 4.58 -16.47
N ASN A 128 3.77 5.78 -16.96
CA ASN A 128 4.37 6.33 -18.18
C ASN A 128 5.55 7.23 -17.81
N LYS A 129 6.78 6.78 -18.09
CA LYS A 129 8.00 7.56 -17.80
C LYS A 129 8.06 8.84 -18.62
N LEU A 130 8.25 9.97 -17.94
CA LEU A 130 8.45 11.28 -18.52
C LEU A 130 9.96 11.53 -18.76
N ALA A 131 10.28 12.36 -19.74
CA ALA A 131 11.68 12.66 -20.10
C ALA A 131 12.41 13.54 -19.09
N ASP A 132 11.66 14.21 -18.22
CA ASP A 132 12.16 15.18 -17.25
C ASP A 132 12.52 14.51 -15.91
N ARG A 133 13.56 15.02 -15.24
CA ARG A 133 14.00 14.54 -13.92
C ARG A 133 13.89 15.63 -12.87
N PRO A 134 13.01 15.49 -11.87
CA PRO A 134 12.94 16.39 -10.74
C PRO A 134 14.25 16.40 -9.94
N ALA A 135 14.58 17.55 -9.38
CA ALA A 135 15.58 17.63 -8.32
C ALA A 135 14.92 17.20 -7.00
N LEU A 136 15.20 15.97 -6.57
CA LEU A 136 14.72 15.44 -5.29
C LEU A 136 15.78 15.56 -4.20
N THR A 137 15.34 15.70 -2.97
CA THR A 137 16.20 15.73 -1.80
C THR A 137 16.38 14.31 -1.28
N PRO A 138 17.62 13.80 -1.13
CA PRO A 138 17.86 12.51 -0.49
C PRO A 138 17.22 12.47 0.89
N LEU A 139 16.64 11.32 1.22
CA LEU A 139 16.06 11.10 2.53
C LEU A 139 17.17 11.03 3.58
N ALA A 140 16.97 11.74 4.69
CA ALA A 140 17.82 11.63 5.87
C ALA A 140 17.21 10.61 6.83
N ASP A 141 18.05 9.93 7.60
CA ASP A 141 17.58 8.97 8.61
C ASP A 141 16.62 9.66 9.59
N PRO A 142 15.40 9.14 9.77
CA PRO A 142 14.46 9.70 10.73
C PRO A 142 14.98 9.53 12.16
N PRO A 143 14.68 10.47 13.07
CA PRO A 143 15.03 10.30 14.47
C PRO A 143 14.22 9.15 15.07
N LYS A 144 14.86 8.37 15.95
CA LYS A 144 14.18 7.30 16.68
C LYS A 144 12.94 7.84 17.39
N ALA A 145 11.79 7.22 17.12
CA ALA A 145 10.53 7.56 17.76
C ALA A 145 10.41 6.90 19.14
N GLU A 146 9.86 7.63 20.10
CA GLU A 146 9.49 7.12 21.42
C GLU A 146 8.06 7.53 21.74
N LEU A 147 7.32 6.65 22.44
CA LEU A 147 5.95 6.93 22.85
C LEU A 147 5.92 8.10 23.85
N ALA A 148 5.37 9.24 23.43
CA ALA A 148 5.29 10.41 24.27
C ALA A 148 4.23 10.28 25.38
N PRO A 149 4.43 10.91 26.56
CA PRO A 149 3.43 10.92 27.63
C PRO A 149 2.06 11.41 27.16
N GLY A 150 1.01 10.67 27.52
CA GLY A 150 -0.37 11.01 27.15
C GLY A 150 -0.83 10.46 25.78
N MET A 151 0.10 10.03 24.93
CA MET A 151 -0.19 9.37 23.65
C MET A 151 -0.52 7.88 23.83
N ARG A 152 -0.96 7.22 22.76
CA ARG A 152 -1.21 5.77 22.70
C ARG A 152 -0.41 5.19 21.54
N GLY A 153 0.27 4.07 21.78
CA GLY A 153 0.74 3.19 20.72
C GLY A 153 -0.42 2.28 20.31
N LEU A 154 -0.80 2.30 19.04
CA LEU A 154 -1.82 1.41 18.49
C LEU A 154 -1.26 0.76 17.23
N SER A 155 -1.30 -0.56 17.19
CA SER A 155 -0.86 -1.34 16.03
C SER A 155 -1.97 -1.42 14.98
N ALA A 156 -1.60 -1.23 13.72
CA ALA A 156 -2.43 -1.49 12.55
C ALA A 156 -1.77 -2.58 11.70
N LEU A 157 -2.59 -3.42 11.08
CA LEU A 157 -2.15 -4.35 10.07
C LEU A 157 -2.13 -3.62 8.72
N VAL A 158 -1.05 -3.80 7.97
CA VAL A 158 -0.87 -3.21 6.65
C VAL A 158 -0.29 -4.24 5.70
N ASP A 159 -0.45 -4.00 4.41
CA ASP A 159 0.19 -4.83 3.40
C ASP A 159 1.72 -4.77 3.56
N PRO A 160 2.44 -5.89 3.41
CA PRO A 160 3.89 -5.93 3.59
C PRO A 160 4.66 -4.98 2.65
N ASP A 161 4.09 -4.70 1.47
CA ASP A 161 4.66 -3.79 0.49
C ASP A 161 4.61 -2.31 0.94
N GLN A 162 3.64 -1.94 1.79
CA GLN A 162 3.60 -0.62 2.40
C GLN A 162 4.60 -0.49 3.54
N GLU A 163 4.77 -1.56 4.33
CA GLU A 163 5.68 -1.55 5.49
C GLU A 163 7.15 -1.43 5.08
N GLU A 164 7.56 -2.03 3.96
CA GLU A 164 8.94 -2.00 3.45
C GLU A 164 9.48 -0.57 3.22
N PHE A 165 8.60 0.41 3.03
CA PHE A 165 9.00 1.80 2.86
C PHE A 165 8.71 2.72 4.06
N LEU A 166 8.41 2.14 5.22
CA LEU A 166 8.14 2.89 6.45
C LEU A 166 9.27 2.67 7.45
N ASP A 167 9.87 3.77 7.87
CA ASP A 167 10.90 3.76 8.90
C ASP A 167 10.34 4.29 10.23
N PRO A 168 10.75 3.75 11.39
CA PRO A 168 10.45 4.37 12.69
C PRO A 168 10.87 5.84 12.73
N GLY A 169 9.94 6.72 13.11
CA GLY A 169 10.12 8.17 13.03
C GLY A 169 9.43 8.83 11.84
N ASP A 170 9.03 8.06 10.84
CA ASP A 170 8.22 8.55 9.73
C ASP A 170 6.84 9.00 10.18
N ARG A 171 6.25 9.82 9.34
CA ARG A 171 4.97 10.46 9.60
C ARG A 171 4.04 10.07 8.49
N VAL A 172 2.87 9.55 8.82
CA VAL A 172 1.95 8.98 7.85
C VAL A 172 0.58 9.62 7.96
N ASP A 173 -0.08 9.70 6.81
CA ASP A 173 -1.54 9.80 6.75
C ASP A 173 -2.09 8.38 6.69
N VAL A 174 -3.20 8.15 7.41
CA VAL A 174 -3.94 6.89 7.38
C VAL A 174 -5.15 7.10 6.48
N ILE A 175 -5.19 6.38 5.37
CA ILE A 175 -6.28 6.40 4.41
C ILE A 175 -7.08 5.12 4.62
N VAL A 176 -8.40 5.26 4.62
CA VAL A 176 -9.33 4.15 4.70
C VAL A 176 -10.12 4.10 3.41
N ALA A 177 -10.09 2.96 2.74
CA ALA A 177 -10.89 2.68 1.56
C ALA A 177 -12.04 1.74 1.96
N ALA A 178 -13.27 2.19 1.75
CA ALA A 178 -14.47 1.43 2.08
C ALA A 178 -15.18 0.98 0.80
N ARG A 179 -15.53 -0.30 0.73
CA ARG A 179 -16.47 -0.81 -0.27
C ARG A 179 -17.89 -0.43 0.13
N GLY A 180 -18.47 0.57 -0.53
CA GLY A 180 -19.82 1.00 -0.20
C GLY A 180 -20.87 -0.10 -0.42
N GLY A 181 -21.83 -0.16 0.50
CA GLY A 181 -22.94 -1.10 0.44
C GLY A 181 -23.79 -0.93 -0.83
N LYS A 182 -24.35 -2.04 -1.33
CA LYS A 182 -25.24 -2.06 -2.51
C LYS A 182 -26.61 -1.45 -2.20
N ALA A 183 -26.69 -0.16 -1.92
CA ALA A 183 -27.98 0.54 -1.87
C ALA A 183 -28.42 0.89 -3.30
N GLY A 184 -29.43 0.20 -3.82
CA GLY A 184 -29.99 0.48 -5.17
C GLY A 184 -29.16 -0.05 -6.35
N GLY A 185 -28.32 -1.07 -6.13
CA GLY A 185 -27.56 -1.76 -7.19
C GLY A 185 -26.30 -1.03 -7.67
N LYS A 186 -25.95 0.12 -7.07
CA LYS A 186 -24.68 0.82 -7.30
C LYS A 186 -23.78 0.57 -6.09
N SER A 187 -22.64 -0.08 -6.30
CA SER A 187 -21.53 -0.06 -5.34
C SER A 187 -20.72 1.20 -5.59
N GLU A 188 -20.63 2.08 -4.59
CA GLU A 188 -19.75 3.24 -4.61
C GLU A 188 -18.60 2.95 -3.66
N SER A 189 -17.39 2.85 -4.16
CA SER A 189 -16.20 2.76 -3.33
C SER A 189 -15.72 4.18 -3.04
N SER A 190 -15.30 4.43 -1.80
CA SER A 190 -14.74 5.71 -1.38
C SER A 190 -13.46 5.49 -0.61
N ALA A 191 -12.48 6.36 -0.84
CA ALA A 191 -11.31 6.45 0.02
C ALA A 191 -11.33 7.81 0.71
N ALA A 192 -10.92 7.84 1.98
CA ALA A 192 -10.84 9.07 2.75
C ALA A 192 -9.67 8.99 3.73
N THR A 193 -9.00 10.12 3.91
CA THR A 193 -8.00 10.29 4.96
C THR A 193 -8.69 10.26 6.33
N LEU A 194 -8.44 9.19 7.10
CA LEU A 194 -8.92 9.02 8.46
C LEU A 194 -8.08 9.82 9.45
N LEU A 195 -6.76 9.65 9.40
CA LEU A 195 -5.82 10.32 10.30
C LEU A 195 -4.76 11.05 9.49
N GLN A 196 -4.30 12.18 10.01
CA GLN A 196 -3.19 12.94 9.47
C GLN A 196 -2.07 13.09 10.49
N ASP A 197 -0.82 13.06 10.02
CA ASP A 197 0.40 13.30 10.82
C ASP A 197 0.62 12.30 11.98
N ALA A 198 0.23 11.03 11.79
CA ALA A 198 0.52 9.96 12.73
C ALA A 198 2.02 9.60 12.68
N LEU A 199 2.67 9.41 13.83
CA LEU A 199 4.08 9.01 13.89
C LEU A 199 4.19 7.49 13.94
N VAL A 200 5.03 6.92 13.09
CA VAL A 200 5.42 5.51 13.16
C VAL A 200 6.40 5.34 14.33
N LEU A 201 6.01 4.50 15.30
CA LEU A 201 6.85 4.14 16.45
C LEU A 201 7.77 2.98 16.10
N GLU A 202 7.21 1.98 15.43
CA GLU A 202 7.85 0.72 15.10
C GLU A 202 7.11 0.10 13.92
N SER A 203 7.83 -0.64 13.09
CA SER A 203 7.29 -1.48 12.03
C SER A 203 7.91 -2.86 12.16
N GLU A 204 7.07 -3.88 12.04
CA GLU A 204 7.46 -5.27 12.08
C GLU A 204 7.02 -5.92 10.75
N PRO A 205 7.98 -6.39 9.94
CA PRO A 205 7.65 -7.05 8.67
C PRO A 205 6.91 -8.37 8.95
N ALA A 206 6.08 -8.78 7.98
CA ALA A 206 5.35 -10.04 8.05
C ALA A 206 6.30 -11.23 8.28
N GLN A 207 5.98 -12.10 9.24
CA GLN A 207 6.85 -13.24 9.54
C GLN A 207 6.40 -14.51 8.81
N GLY A 208 7.28 -15.03 7.96
CA GLY A 208 7.09 -16.34 7.33
C GLY A 208 6.02 -16.37 6.24
N HIS A 209 4.82 -16.85 6.57
CA HIS A 209 3.66 -16.96 5.67
C HIS A 209 2.52 -16.01 6.05
N GLU A 210 2.80 -15.05 6.93
CA GLU A 210 1.82 -14.03 7.28
C GLU A 210 1.55 -13.12 6.07
N GLU A 211 0.28 -12.79 5.87
CA GLU A 211 -0.19 -11.93 4.78
C GLU A 211 -0.05 -10.44 5.11
N TRP A 212 0.22 -10.09 6.37
CA TRP A 212 0.16 -8.73 6.89
C TRP A 212 1.41 -8.39 7.70
N ALA A 213 1.91 -7.16 7.52
CA ALA A 213 2.89 -6.55 8.39
C ALA A 213 2.19 -5.75 9.51
N THR A 214 2.91 -5.46 10.58
CA THR A 214 2.38 -4.69 11.71
C THR A 214 3.09 -3.35 11.83
N VAL A 215 2.35 -2.26 11.83
CA VAL A 215 2.88 -0.91 12.05
C VAL A 215 2.27 -0.33 13.32
N GLN A 216 3.12 0.09 14.27
CA GLN A 216 2.69 0.75 15.48
C GLN A 216 2.70 2.27 15.31
N LEU A 217 1.54 2.91 15.53
CA LEU A 217 1.37 4.35 15.40
C LEU A 217 1.22 5.03 16.76
N MET A 218 1.87 6.19 16.91
CA MET A 218 1.65 7.08 18.05
C MET A 218 0.48 8.01 17.77
N LEU A 219 -0.59 7.86 18.56
CA LEU A 219 -1.85 8.55 18.37
C LEU A 219 -2.31 9.26 19.65
N THR A 220 -3.06 10.33 19.49
CA THR A 220 -3.85 10.89 20.60
C THR A 220 -4.99 9.91 20.97
N PRO A 221 -5.55 9.97 22.19
CA PRO A 221 -6.65 9.08 22.57
C PRO A 221 -7.88 9.12 21.63
N PRO A 222 -8.32 10.29 21.11
CA PRO A 222 -9.38 10.34 20.11
C PRO A 222 -9.00 9.65 18.79
N GLN A 223 -7.79 9.90 18.26
CA GLN A 223 -7.30 9.26 17.04
C GLN A 223 -7.18 7.74 17.20
N ALA A 224 -6.70 7.25 18.34
CA ALA A 224 -6.64 5.82 18.63
C ALA A 224 -8.04 5.18 18.64
N SER A 225 -9.04 5.90 19.17
CA SER A 225 -10.43 5.43 19.20
C SER A 225 -11.10 5.44 17.81
N GLU A 226 -10.64 6.33 16.93
CA GLU A 226 -11.07 6.39 15.54
C GLU A 226 -10.43 5.28 14.70
N LEU A 227 -9.11 5.08 14.80
CA LEU A 227 -8.41 3.99 14.14
C LEU A 227 -8.95 2.62 14.58
N ALA A 228 -9.15 2.41 15.87
CA ALA A 228 -9.70 1.15 16.39
C ALA A 228 -11.11 0.85 15.81
N ARG A 229 -11.91 1.88 15.53
CA ARG A 229 -13.22 1.71 14.89
C ARG A 229 -13.10 1.35 13.41
N ALA A 230 -12.18 1.98 12.69
CA ALA A 230 -11.92 1.64 11.28
C ALA A 230 -11.39 0.20 11.14
N LEU A 231 -10.43 -0.20 11.99
CA LEU A 231 -9.93 -1.58 12.02
C LEU A 231 -11.02 -2.60 12.36
N ALA A 232 -11.95 -2.25 13.25
CA ALA A 232 -13.09 -3.12 13.58
C ALA A 232 -14.18 -3.17 12.48
N ALA A 233 -14.17 -2.23 11.53
CA ALA A 233 -15.11 -2.20 10.42
C ALA A 233 -14.66 -3.04 9.21
N GLU A 234 -13.46 -3.65 9.27
CA GLU A 234 -12.83 -4.40 8.17
C GLU A 234 -12.67 -3.54 6.90
N ASP A 235 -12.43 -2.23 7.07
CA ASP A 235 -12.09 -1.37 5.95
C ASP A 235 -10.60 -1.55 5.56
N ASP A 236 -10.29 -1.38 4.27
CA ASP A 236 -8.92 -1.51 3.77
C ASP A 236 -8.13 -0.26 4.18
N LEU A 237 -7.03 -0.46 4.91
CA LEU A 237 -6.19 0.61 5.42
C LEU A 237 -4.95 0.75 4.56
N THR A 238 -4.60 1.99 4.24
CA THR A 238 -3.37 2.32 3.52
C THR A 238 -2.64 3.45 4.21
N LEU A 239 -1.32 3.34 4.28
CA LEU A 239 -0.45 4.37 4.84
C LEU A 239 0.23 5.18 3.73
N ALA A 240 0.28 6.50 3.88
CA ALA A 240 1.02 7.37 2.99
C ALA A 240 2.00 8.24 3.79
N ALA A 241 3.29 8.05 3.58
CA ALA A 241 4.33 8.75 4.31
C ALA A 241 4.44 10.23 3.89
N ARG A 242 4.86 11.07 4.82
CA ARG A 242 4.98 12.52 4.68
C ARG A 242 6.44 12.91 4.51
N ALA A 243 6.66 14.07 3.93
CA ALA A 243 7.99 14.66 3.87
C ALA A 243 8.52 14.91 5.30
N PRO A 244 9.83 14.73 5.55
CA PRO A 244 10.44 15.12 6.81
C PRO A 244 10.09 16.59 7.16
N GLY A 245 9.46 16.78 8.31
CA GLY A 245 9.04 18.11 8.79
C GLY A 245 7.69 18.60 8.26
N ASP A 246 7.02 17.88 7.36
CA ASP A 246 5.66 18.23 6.92
C ASP A 246 4.63 17.87 7.99
N ARG A 247 4.26 18.90 8.76
CA ARG A 247 3.26 18.85 9.83
C ARG A 247 1.91 19.43 9.39
N ALA A 248 1.78 19.86 8.14
CA ALA A 248 0.58 20.56 7.70
C ALA A 248 -0.59 19.56 7.65
N THR A 249 -1.68 19.91 8.33
CA THR A 249 -2.95 19.19 8.26
C THR A 249 -3.96 20.07 7.55
N ALA A 250 -4.74 19.45 6.66
CA ALA A 250 -5.75 20.13 5.87
C ALA A 250 -6.91 19.18 5.63
N PRO A 251 -8.16 19.66 5.62
CA PRO A 251 -9.28 18.86 5.17
C PRO A 251 -9.02 18.33 3.76
N VAL A 252 -9.16 17.02 3.58
CA VAL A 252 -9.11 16.37 2.27
C VAL A 252 -10.53 15.96 1.93
N GLU A 253 -11.00 16.41 0.76
CA GLU A 253 -12.30 16.00 0.23
C GLU A 253 -12.20 14.52 -0.16
N PRO A 254 -13.09 13.65 0.33
CA PRO A 254 -12.98 12.22 0.12
C PRO A 254 -13.08 11.87 -1.37
N ALA A 255 -12.12 11.11 -1.86
CA ALA A 255 -12.15 10.58 -3.21
C ALA A 255 -13.33 9.60 -3.40
N LYS A 256 -14.11 9.86 -4.44
CA LYS A 256 -15.21 9.00 -4.88
C LYS A 256 -14.97 8.56 -6.31
N MET A 257 -14.94 7.26 -6.55
CA MET A 257 -14.99 6.71 -7.90
C MET A 257 -16.28 5.93 -8.08
N SER A 258 -17.20 6.54 -8.82
CA SER A 258 -18.40 5.84 -9.28
C SER A 258 -18.03 5.00 -10.50
N ARG A 259 -18.23 3.68 -10.44
CA ARG A 259 -18.42 2.88 -11.66
C ARG A 259 -19.76 3.31 -12.27
N LYS A 260 -19.75 4.39 -13.05
CA LYS A 260 -20.96 4.82 -13.77
C LYS A 260 -21.29 3.75 -14.79
N PHE A 261 -22.20 2.84 -14.43
CA PHE A 261 -22.94 2.05 -15.40
C PHE A 261 -23.50 3.01 -16.46
N GLY A 262 -23.30 2.67 -17.74
CA GLY A 262 -23.62 3.50 -18.90
C GLY A 262 -24.88 4.34 -18.72
N THR A 263 -24.80 5.60 -19.15
CA THR A 263 -25.94 6.52 -19.03
C THR A 263 -27.18 5.96 -19.71
N ALA A 264 -28.38 6.36 -19.29
CA ALA A 264 -29.62 5.88 -19.91
C ALA A 264 -29.69 6.16 -21.44
N ALA A 265 -28.88 7.08 -21.95
CA ALA A 265 -28.72 7.34 -23.38
C ALA A 265 -28.02 6.20 -24.14
N GLU A 266 -27.19 5.38 -23.48
CA GLU A 266 -26.54 4.20 -24.06
C GLU A 266 -27.42 2.94 -23.98
N ARG A 267 -28.51 2.98 -23.22
CA ARG A 267 -29.59 1.98 -23.25
C ARG A 267 -30.53 2.25 -24.43
N GLY A 268 -29.95 2.35 -25.63
CA GLY A 268 -30.69 2.42 -26.88
C GLY A 268 -31.68 1.27 -26.94
N SER A 269 -32.95 1.59 -26.66
CA SER A 269 -34.06 0.66 -26.81
C SER A 269 -34.08 0.22 -28.28
N PRO A 270 -33.99 -1.09 -28.60
CA PRO A 270 -34.24 -1.53 -29.96
C PRO A 270 -35.69 -1.18 -30.25
N ARG A 271 -35.91 -0.17 -31.11
CA ARG A 271 -37.23 0.06 -31.69
C ARG A 271 -37.54 -1.15 -32.58
N SER A 272 -38.30 -2.10 -32.03
CA SER A 272 -39.06 -3.09 -32.80
C SER A 272 -40.26 -2.43 -33.46
#